data_AF-A0A1S2LN03-F1
#
_entry.id   AF-A0A1S2LN03-F1
#
_cell.length_a   1.000
_cell.length_b   1.000
_cell.length_c   1.000
_cell.angle_alpha   90.00
_cell.angle_beta   90.00
_cell.angle_gamma   90.00
#
_symmetry.space_group_name_H-M   'P 1'
#
loop_
_entity.id
_entity.type
_entity.pdbx_description
1 polymer ?
#
loop_
_entity_poly.entity_id
_entity_poly.type
_entity_poly.pdbx_seq_one_letter_code
_entity_poly.pdbx_strand_id
1 'polypeptide(L)'
;MIRKSVFILLAGLSIIVTFLIFELASSKDLSHNSVINEEIIQIQTFNISSDSTHLQTLAKGTIFVKRTDKFPVIQIIASIDVDSNYWGGITFYIPRNWYISNIKSSYAESKTQKKPKDNVNI
;
A
#
# COMPACT_ATOMS: atom_id res chain seq x y z
N MET A 1 -27.93 48.17 5.54
CA MET A 1 -28.05 46.92 6.32
C MET A 1 -27.66 45.68 5.51
N ILE A 2 -28.20 45.50 4.30
CA ILE A 2 -28.01 44.32 3.43
C ILE A 2 -26.53 43.94 3.19
N ARG A 3 -25.64 44.89 2.88
CA ARG A 3 -24.22 44.61 2.62
C ARG A 3 -23.49 43.98 3.82
N LYS A 4 -23.76 44.45 5.04
CA LYS A 4 -23.13 43.91 6.27
C LYS A 4 -23.61 42.48 6.55
N SER A 5 -24.89 42.21 6.35
CA SER A 5 -25.47 40.87 6.48
C SER A 5 -24.89 39.88 5.48
N VAL A 6 -24.62 40.31 4.24
CA VAL A 6 -23.95 39.48 3.21
C VAL A 6 -22.51 39.15 3.61
N PHE A 7 -21.73 40.11 4.12
CA PHE A 7 -20.38 39.83 4.61
C PHE A 7 -20.35 38.87 5.81
N ILE A 8 -21.33 38.99 6.72
CA ILE A 8 -21.47 38.08 7.86
C ILE A 8 -21.80 36.65 7.38
N LEU A 9 -22.72 36.52 6.41
CA LEU A 9 -23.06 35.22 5.83
C LEU A 9 -21.88 34.58 5.08
N LEU A 10 -21.11 35.38 4.32
CA LEU A 10 -19.91 34.90 3.62
C LEU A 10 -18.81 34.46 4.59
N ALA A 11 -18.59 35.19 5.68
CA ALA A 11 -17.63 34.79 6.71
C ALA A 11 -18.05 33.48 7.39
N GLY A 12 -19.33 33.31 7.72
CA GLY A 12 -19.88 32.07 8.26
C GLY A 12 -19.69 30.88 7.32
N LEU A 13 -19.99 31.06 6.02
CA LEU A 13 -19.81 30.02 5.02
C LEU A 13 -18.34 29.60 4.88
N SER A 14 -17.41 30.56 4.90
CA SER A 14 -15.97 30.29 4.82
C SER A 14 -15.50 29.42 5.99
N ILE A 15 -16.01 29.66 7.21
CA ILE A 15 -15.65 28.89 8.40
C ILE A 15 -16.14 27.44 8.26
N ILE A 16 -17.39 27.25 7.81
CA ILE A 16 -17.98 25.92 7.61
C ILE A 16 -17.18 25.12 6.58
N VAL A 17 -16.84 25.73 5.43
CA VAL A 17 -16.05 25.07 4.39
C VAL A 17 -14.66 24.67 4.90
N THR A 18 -14.02 25.54 5.68
CA THR A 18 -12.69 25.24 6.25
C THR A 18 -12.76 24.06 7.22
N PHE A 19 -13.82 23.98 8.03
CA PHE A 19 -14.04 22.89 8.97
C PHE A 19 -14.28 21.55 8.24
N LEU A 20 -15.09 21.55 7.19
CA LEU A 20 -15.34 20.35 6.37
C LEU A 20 -14.07 19.85 5.67
N ILE A 21 -13.24 20.75 5.14
CA ILE A 21 -11.94 20.39 4.54
C ILE A 21 -11.01 19.79 5.60
N PHE A 22 -11.00 20.35 6.81
CA PHE A 22 -10.19 19.83 7.91
C PHE A 22 -10.64 18.42 8.34
N GLU A 23 -11.95 18.18 8.48
CA GLU A 23 -12.47 16.84 8.79
C GLU A 23 -12.14 15.83 7.69
N LEU A 24 -12.31 16.20 6.42
CA LEU A 24 -12.00 15.34 5.28
C LEU A 24 -10.49 15.07 5.14
N ALA A 25 -9.63 16.01 5.50
CA ALA A 25 -8.19 15.80 5.56
C ALA A 25 -7.77 14.97 6.78
N SER A 26 -8.55 15.03 7.86
CA SER A 26 -8.31 14.30 9.10
C SER A 26 -8.87 12.87 9.08
N SER A 27 -9.83 12.58 8.18
CA SER A 27 -10.29 11.21 7.91
C SER A 27 -9.21 10.42 7.18
N LYS A 28 -8.16 10.06 7.91
CA LYS A 28 -7.28 8.97 7.55
C LYS A 28 -8.06 7.68 7.80
N ASP A 29 -8.07 6.79 6.82
CA ASP A 29 -8.63 5.44 6.91
C ASP A 29 -8.20 4.76 8.22
N LEU A 30 -9.07 4.83 9.23
CA LEU A 30 -9.05 3.92 10.36
C LEU A 30 -9.74 2.65 9.87
N SER A 31 -8.96 1.82 9.17
CA SER A 31 -9.39 0.46 8.90
C SER A 31 -9.56 -0.23 10.25
N HIS A 32 -10.81 -0.29 10.70
CA HIS A 32 -11.23 -0.91 11.93
C HIS A 32 -11.08 -2.43 11.78
N ASN A 33 -9.90 -2.94 12.10
CA ASN A 33 -9.67 -4.35 12.37
C ASN A 33 -9.04 -4.42 13.75
N SER A 34 -9.77 -5.00 14.69
CA SER A 34 -9.30 -5.32 16.05
C SER A 34 -8.01 -6.13 15.95
N VAL A 35 -6.87 -5.49 16.22
CA VAL A 35 -5.59 -6.18 16.36
C VAL A 35 -5.41 -6.47 17.84
N ILE A 36 -5.54 -7.75 18.20
CA ILE A 36 -4.89 -8.31 19.38
C ILE A 36 -3.43 -7.84 19.31
N ASN A 37 -2.99 -7.04 20.27
CA ASN A 37 -1.76 -6.26 20.17
C ASN A 37 -0.50 -7.15 20.08
N GLU A 38 -0.15 -7.60 18.87
CA GLU A 38 1.05 -8.40 18.56
C GLU A 38 2.35 -7.56 18.58
N GLU A 39 2.43 -6.58 19.48
CA GLU A 39 3.53 -5.61 19.56
C GLU A 39 3.82 -4.90 18.22
N ILE A 40 2.80 -4.66 17.41
CA ILE A 40 2.93 -3.93 16.15
C ILE A 40 3.20 -2.46 16.49
N ILE A 41 4.40 -1.99 16.16
CA ILE A 41 4.84 -0.63 16.40
C ILE A 41 4.66 0.29 15.18
N GLN A 42 4.49 -0.28 13.99
CA GLN A 42 4.23 0.49 12.77
C GLN A 42 3.45 -0.33 11.74
N ILE A 43 2.55 0.35 11.03
CA ILE A 43 1.82 -0.17 9.88
C ILE A 43 2.00 0.81 8.73
N GLN A 44 2.40 0.32 7.57
CA GLN A 44 2.55 1.13 6.35
C GLN A 44 1.89 0.40 5.18
N THR A 45 0.90 1.03 4.55
CA THR A 45 0.31 0.51 3.31
C THR A 45 1.08 1.01 2.09
N PHE A 46 1.09 0.22 1.03
CA PHE A 46 1.63 0.60 -0.27
C PHE A 46 0.70 0.18 -1.40
N ASN A 47 0.74 0.96 -2.49
CA ASN A 47 0.03 0.71 -3.72
C ASN A 47 0.89 1.25 -4.87
N ILE A 48 1.42 0.36 -5.70
CA ILE A 48 2.38 0.69 -6.76
C ILE A 48 1.84 0.09 -8.06
N SER A 49 1.67 0.93 -9.08
CA SER A 49 1.27 0.55 -10.44
C SER A 49 2.36 0.87 -11.45
N SER A 50 2.39 0.15 -12.57
CA SER A 50 3.28 0.46 -13.69
C SER A 50 2.65 1.54 -14.59
N ASP A 51 2.66 2.79 -14.14
CA ASP A 51 2.01 3.90 -14.86
C ASP A 51 2.74 4.27 -16.17
N SER A 52 4.00 3.85 -16.32
CA SER A 52 4.86 4.17 -17.47
C SER A 52 4.76 3.17 -18.63
N THR A 53 3.96 2.13 -18.49
CA THR A 53 3.76 1.11 -19.53
C THR A 53 2.26 0.89 -19.72
N HIS A 54 1.84 0.39 -20.89
CA HIS A 54 0.44 -0.01 -21.11
C HIS A 54 0.08 -1.31 -20.35
N LEU A 55 0.88 -1.74 -19.38
CA LEU A 55 0.71 -2.98 -18.64
C LEU A 55 -0.17 -2.75 -17.41
N GLN A 56 -1.18 -3.60 -17.24
CA GLN A 56 -2.06 -3.57 -16.09
C GLN A 56 -1.48 -4.42 -14.95
N THR A 57 -0.32 -4.01 -14.43
CA THR A 57 0.34 -4.67 -13.29
C THR A 57 0.31 -3.77 -12.06
N LEU A 58 -0.06 -4.36 -10.93
CA LEU A 58 -0.36 -3.66 -9.68
C LEU A 58 0.17 -4.47 -8.50
N ALA A 59 0.89 -3.81 -7.59
CA ALA A 59 1.31 -4.37 -6.31
C ALA A 59 0.70 -3.54 -5.18
N LYS A 60 -0.12 -4.16 -4.34
CA LYS A 60 -0.72 -3.55 -3.16
C LYS A 60 -0.39 -4.36 -1.92
N GLY A 61 -0.28 -3.71 -0.78
CA GLY A 61 -0.02 -4.45 0.44
C GLY A 61 0.14 -3.61 1.68
N THR A 62 0.52 -4.31 2.75
CA THR A 62 0.74 -3.73 4.07
C THR A 62 2.02 -4.29 4.67
N ILE A 63 2.82 -3.40 5.22
CA ILE A 63 4.04 -3.68 5.98
C ILE A 63 3.67 -3.51 7.46
N PHE A 64 3.92 -4.56 8.24
CA PHE A 64 3.80 -4.56 9.68
C PHE A 64 5.19 -4.64 10.29
N VAL A 65 5.51 -3.71 11.18
CA VAL A 65 6.74 -3.75 11.99
C VAL A 65 6.35 -4.17 13.39
N LYS A 66 6.86 -5.31 13.83
CA LYS A 66 6.64 -5.87 15.17
C LYS A 66 7.87 -5.66 16.01
N ARG A 67 7.68 -5.19 17.25
CA ARG A 67 8.74 -5.17 18.25
C ARG A 67 9.06 -6.62 18.65
N THR A 68 10.34 -6.90 18.84
CA THR A 68 10.81 -8.11 19.52
C THR A 68 12.01 -7.73 20.40
N ASP A 69 12.42 -8.63 21.28
CA ASP A 69 13.50 -8.39 22.25
C ASP A 69 14.88 -8.10 21.62
N LYS A 70 15.12 -8.56 20.39
CA LYS A 70 16.43 -8.40 19.72
C LYS A 70 16.40 -7.36 18.61
N PHE A 71 15.56 -7.60 17.61
CA PHE A 71 15.46 -6.76 16.41
C PHE A 71 14.00 -6.70 15.94
N PRO A 72 13.52 -5.58 15.39
CA PRO A 72 12.18 -5.52 14.83
C PRO A 72 11.99 -6.59 13.75
N VAL A 73 10.84 -7.26 13.79
CA VAL A 73 10.43 -8.21 12.74
C VAL A 73 9.51 -7.50 11.78
N ILE A 74 9.81 -7.62 10.49
CA ILE A 74 9.03 -6.99 9.43
C ILE A 74 8.25 -8.07 8.72
N GLN A 75 6.93 -7.92 8.69
CA GLN A 75 6.01 -8.77 7.96
C GLN A 75 5.40 -7.97 6.80
N ILE A 76 5.65 -8.43 5.58
CA ILE A 76 5.13 -7.81 4.36
C ILE A 76 4.05 -8.74 3.82
N ILE A 77 2.84 -8.21 3.66
CA ILE A 77 1.73 -8.91 2.98
C ILE A 77 1.45 -8.15 1.71
N ALA A 78 1.56 -8.82 0.56
CA ALA A 78 1.38 -8.22 -0.75
C ALA A 78 0.39 -9.03 -1.60
N SER A 79 -0.48 -8.33 -2.33
CA SER A 79 -1.25 -8.83 -3.46
C SER A 79 -0.65 -8.26 -4.73
N ILE A 80 -0.41 -9.12 -5.71
CA ILE A 80 0.20 -8.75 -6.97
C ILE A 80 -0.71 -9.22 -8.09
N ASP A 81 -1.26 -8.26 -8.82
CA ASP A 81 -2.02 -8.49 -10.04
C ASP A 81 -1.06 -8.24 -11.21
N VAL A 82 -0.85 -9.26 -12.05
CA VAL A 82 0.05 -9.18 -13.22
C VAL A 82 -0.78 -9.30 -14.48
N ASP A 83 -0.46 -8.49 -15.49
CA ASP A 83 -1.04 -8.61 -16.82
C ASP A 83 -0.75 -10.00 -17.40
N SER A 84 -1.81 -10.75 -17.70
CA SER A 84 -1.72 -12.15 -18.14
C SER A 84 -0.97 -12.32 -19.47
N ASN A 85 -0.89 -11.26 -20.28
CA ASN A 85 -0.19 -11.31 -21.58
C ASN A 85 1.33 -11.17 -21.45
N TYR A 86 1.84 -10.73 -20.30
CA TYR A 86 3.25 -10.37 -20.10
C TYR A 86 3.88 -11.03 -18.86
N TRP A 87 3.42 -12.23 -18.51
CA TRP A 87 3.92 -12.96 -17.34
C TRP A 87 5.39 -13.41 -17.51
N GLY A 88 6.32 -12.65 -16.94
CA GLY A 88 7.74 -13.01 -16.79
C GLY A 88 8.11 -13.58 -15.42
N GLY A 89 7.13 -13.65 -14.50
CA GLY A 89 7.35 -13.96 -13.09
C GLY A 89 7.52 -12.71 -12.22
N ILE A 90 7.68 -12.93 -10.91
CA ILE A 90 7.77 -11.87 -9.90
C ILE A 90 9.10 -12.04 -9.16
N THR A 91 9.86 -10.94 -9.01
CA THR A 91 11.10 -10.91 -8.23
C THR A 91 11.00 -9.90 -7.11
N PHE A 92 11.36 -10.30 -5.90
CA PHE A 92 11.47 -9.42 -4.74
C PHE A 92 12.92 -9.08 -4.46
N TYR A 93 13.24 -7.78 -4.39
CA TYR A 93 14.56 -7.30 -4.03
C TYR A 93 14.57 -6.90 -2.56
N ILE A 94 15.26 -7.67 -1.73
CA ILE A 94 15.45 -7.37 -0.31
C ILE A 94 16.88 -6.86 -0.12
N PRO A 95 17.10 -5.72 0.59
CA PRO A 95 18.44 -5.20 0.82
C PRO A 95 19.36 -6.20 1.52
N ARG A 96 20.67 -6.05 1.30
CA ARG A 96 21.69 -6.86 1.99
C ARG A 96 21.55 -6.69 3.51
N ASN A 97 21.94 -7.73 4.26
CA ASN A 97 21.89 -7.81 5.73
C ASN A 97 20.50 -7.96 6.35
N TRP A 98 19.47 -8.19 5.54
CA TRP A 98 18.17 -8.63 6.05
C TRP A 98 18.13 -10.14 6.17
N TYR A 99 17.59 -10.65 7.28
CA TYR A 99 17.34 -12.06 7.48
C TYR A 99 15.90 -12.41 7.11
N ILE A 100 15.72 -13.26 6.09
CA ILE A 100 14.40 -13.73 5.67
C ILE A 100 14.08 -15.00 6.43
N SER A 101 13.08 -14.94 7.32
CA SER A 101 12.66 -16.08 8.14
C SER A 101 11.66 -17.00 7.44
N ASN A 102 10.80 -16.45 6.56
CA ASN A 102 9.75 -17.20 5.89
C ASN A 102 9.27 -16.49 4.61
N ILE A 103 8.89 -17.27 3.61
CA ILE A 103 8.20 -16.81 2.40
C ILE A 103 7.01 -17.74 2.19
N LYS A 104 5.80 -17.15 2.07
CA LYS A 104 4.57 -17.88 1.74
C LYS A 104 3.94 -17.23 0.53
N SER A 105 3.47 -18.05 -0.40
CA SER A 105 2.73 -17.60 -1.59
C SER A 105 1.46 -18.42 -1.72
N SER A 106 0.37 -17.77 -2.10
CA SER A 106 -0.88 -18.42 -2.50
C SER A 106 -0.84 -18.87 -3.97
N TYR A 107 0.17 -18.46 -4.74
CA TYR A 107 0.33 -18.89 -6.12
C TYR A 107 0.71 -20.38 -6.16
N ALA A 108 -0.03 -21.15 -6.95
CA ALA A 108 0.16 -22.59 -7.03
C ALA A 108 1.55 -22.92 -7.62
N GLU A 109 2.42 -23.51 -6.79
CA GLU A 109 3.67 -24.12 -7.23
C GLU A 109 3.36 -25.46 -7.93
N SER A 110 2.66 -25.38 -9.07
CA SER A 110 2.50 -26.55 -9.93
C SER A 110 3.88 -26.92 -10.51
N LYS A 111 4.25 -28.20 -10.45
CA LYS A 111 5.55 -28.78 -10.87
C LYS A 111 5.91 -28.61 -12.36
N THR A 112 5.20 -27.75 -13.07
CA THR A 112 5.45 -27.38 -14.46
C THR A 112 5.87 -25.92 -14.52
N GLN A 113 7.11 -25.65 -14.09
CA GLN A 113 7.83 -24.48 -14.59
C GLN A 113 7.97 -24.66 -16.11
N LYS A 114 7.08 -24.08 -16.91
CA LYS A 114 7.41 -23.80 -18.30
C LYS A 114 8.60 -22.85 -18.24
N LYS A 115 9.78 -23.33 -18.66
CA LYS A 115 10.97 -22.50 -18.87
C LYS A 115 10.54 -21.21 -19.58
N PRO A 116 10.98 -20.03 -19.11
CA PRO A 116 10.84 -18.81 -19.90
C PRO A 116 11.49 -19.08 -21.26
N LYS A 117 10.80 -18.71 -22.33
CA LYS A 117 11.35 -18.79 -23.68
C LYS A 117 12.52 -17.80 -23.75
N ASP A 118 13.66 -18.31 -24.17
CA ASP A 118 14.99 -17.72 -24.11
C ASP A 118 15.09 -16.19 -24.15
N ASN A 119 15.98 -15.69 -23.29
CA ASN A 119 16.43 -14.32 -23.16
C ASN A 119 16.75 -13.70 -24.53
N VAL A 120 16.10 -12.59 -24.88
CA VAL A 120 16.59 -11.72 -25.96
C VAL A 120 17.76 -10.93 -25.38
N ASN A 121 18.97 -11.29 -25.80
CA ASN A 121 20.14 -10.41 -25.63
C ASN A 121 19.88 -9.12 -26.43
N ILE A 122 19.95 -7.98 -25.75
CA ILE A 122 20.15 -6.66 -26.35
C ILE A 122 21.35 -6.04 -25.66
#